data_AF-A0A922M405-F1
#
_entry.id   AF-A0A922M405-F1
#
_cell.length_a   1.000
_cell.length_b   1.000
_cell.length_c   1.000
_cell.angle_alpha   90.00
_cell.angle_beta   90.00
_cell.angle_gamma   90.00
#
_symmetry.space_group_name_H-M   'P 1'
#
loop_
_entity.id
_entity.type
_entity.pdbx_description
1 polymer ?
#
loop_
_entity_poly.entity_id
_entity_poly.type
_entity_poly.pdbx_seq_one_letter_code
_entity_poly.pdbx_strand_id
1 'polypeptide(L)'
;MRESLRRLASDDGMERRGRIAGTRRVRVELMLAEHITIDVDRKARGSDLLDKICDSLDLVERDYFGLLYTQRGDPRVWVDLNRRLSKTFKNEPWDVRFAVKFYPPEPSELKDDATRGQSPAEAELNYLETAKRLAQYGAELHAALDCNAVPIALAVCHAGVAVYRD
;
A
#
# COMPACT_ATOMS: atom_id res chain seq x y z
N MET A 1 -1.76 -27.07 -49.37
CA MET A 1 -0.50 -27.71 -48.95
C MET A 1 0.14 -26.73 -47.98
N ARG A 2 -0.13 -26.92 -46.68
CA ARG A 2 0.85 -27.34 -45.67
C ARG A 2 1.93 -26.27 -45.46
N GLU A 3 1.83 -25.53 -44.35
CA GLU A 3 2.55 -25.85 -43.09
C GLU A 3 4.05 -25.64 -43.29
N SER A 4 4.66 -24.66 -42.60
CA SER A 4 5.54 -24.90 -41.43
C SER A 4 6.85 -24.11 -41.71
N LEU A 5 7.54 -23.41 -40.82
CA LEU A 5 7.70 -23.46 -39.37
C LEU A 5 8.57 -22.26 -38.92
N ARG A 6 8.33 -21.80 -37.68
CA ARG A 6 9.28 -21.18 -36.69
C ARG A 6 9.76 -19.74 -36.98
N ARG A 7 9.41 -18.74 -36.17
CA ARG A 7 9.61 -18.47 -34.71
C ARG A 7 10.94 -17.77 -34.39
N LEU A 8 10.82 -16.83 -33.43
CA LEU A 8 11.80 -16.12 -32.60
C LEU A 8 12.20 -14.74 -33.15
N ALA A 9 11.74 -13.63 -32.54
CA ALA A 9 12.24 -13.03 -31.28
C ALA A 9 13.73 -12.64 -31.47
N SER A 10 14.14 -11.38 -31.42
CA SER A 10 13.92 -10.45 -30.31
C SER A 10 13.92 -9.00 -30.81
N ASP A 11 12.90 -8.24 -30.42
CA ASP A 11 12.86 -6.78 -30.52
C ASP A 11 13.66 -6.22 -29.32
N ASP A 12 14.98 -6.36 -29.40
CA ASP A 12 15.95 -5.91 -28.40
C ASP A 12 16.48 -4.54 -28.86
N GLY A 13 15.84 -3.46 -28.40
CA GLY A 13 16.16 -2.14 -28.93
C GLY A 13 15.35 -0.97 -28.40
N MET A 14 15.18 -0.84 -27.08
CA MET A 14 14.66 0.42 -26.53
C MET A 14 15.38 0.85 -25.24
N GLU A 15 16.70 0.83 -25.25
CA GLU A 15 17.48 1.71 -24.39
C GLU A 15 17.74 3.03 -25.13
N ARG A 16 16.81 3.98 -25.00
CA ARG A 16 17.07 5.38 -25.38
C ARG A 16 17.34 6.21 -24.14
N ARG A 17 18.64 6.44 -23.95
CA ARG A 17 19.24 7.55 -23.21
C ARG A 17 18.40 8.84 -23.28
N GLY A 18 17.94 9.29 -22.13
CA GLY A 18 17.48 10.65 -21.90
C GLY A 18 17.66 10.99 -20.42
N ARG A 19 18.60 11.88 -20.09
CA ARG A 19 18.71 12.44 -18.74
C ARG A 19 17.42 13.24 -18.44
N ILE A 20 16.50 12.63 -17.70
CA ILE A 20 15.80 13.17 -16.52
C ILE A 20 15.32 14.64 -16.64
N ALA A 21 14.50 14.96 -17.65
CA ALA A 21 13.70 16.20 -17.65
C ALA A 21 12.20 15.94 -17.34
N GLY A 22 11.84 14.66 -17.18
CA GLY A 22 10.46 14.22 -17.03
C GLY A 22 10.18 13.38 -15.79
N THR A 23 11.19 13.02 -15.00
CA THR A 23 10.97 12.18 -13.80
C THR A 23 10.68 13.04 -12.58
N ARG A 24 9.77 12.57 -11.74
CA ARG A 24 9.36 13.14 -10.46
C ARG A 24 9.68 12.14 -9.36
N ARG A 25 10.16 12.68 -8.25
CA ARG A 25 10.52 11.89 -7.08
C ARG A 25 9.32 11.80 -6.15
N VAL A 26 8.90 10.59 -5.84
CA VAL A 26 7.80 10.31 -4.93
C VAL A 26 8.34 9.69 -3.65
N ARG A 27 7.98 10.25 -2.50
CA ARG A 27 8.27 9.66 -1.20
C ARG A 27 7.09 8.80 -0.80
N VAL A 28 7.36 7.53 -0.51
CA VAL A 28 6.37 6.53 -0.16
C VAL A 28 6.60 6.12 1.29
N GLU A 29 5.64 6.40 2.15
CA GLU A 29 5.57 5.85 3.51
C GLU A 29 5.10 4.38 3.42
N LEU A 30 5.95 3.45 3.84
CA LEU A 30 5.67 2.02 3.89
C LEU A 30 4.85 1.67 5.15
N MET A 31 4.35 0.44 5.20
CA MET A 31 3.48 -0.06 6.28
C MET A 31 4.15 -0.07 7.67
N LEU A 32 5.48 -0.08 7.75
CA LEU A 32 6.25 -0.01 9.00
C LEU A 32 6.72 1.41 9.36
N ALA A 33 6.10 2.45 8.79
CA ALA A 33 6.50 3.87 8.90
C ALA A 33 7.89 4.18 8.33
N GLU A 34 8.52 3.23 7.64
CA GLU A 34 9.72 3.43 6.84
C GLU A 34 9.39 4.20 5.56
N HIS A 35 10.38 4.87 4.97
CA HIS A 35 10.16 5.67 3.77
C HIS A 35 11.09 5.21 2.65
N ILE A 36 10.52 4.95 1.47
CA ILE A 36 11.27 4.72 0.24
C ILE A 36 11.04 5.86 -0.74
N THR A 37 11.97 6.01 -1.68
CA THR A 37 11.91 7.04 -2.71
C THR A 37 11.88 6.37 -4.07
N ILE A 38 10.82 6.65 -4.85
CA ILE A 38 10.62 6.08 -6.18
C ILE A 38 10.58 7.22 -7.21
N ASP A 39 11.41 7.10 -8.24
CA ASP A 39 11.40 8.01 -9.39
C ASP A 39 10.41 7.50 -10.46
N VAL A 40 9.44 8.34 -10.82
CA VAL A 40 8.39 8.03 -11.81
C VAL A 40 8.34 9.07 -12.91
N ASP A 41 7.93 8.69 -14.11
CA ASP A 41 7.70 9.68 -15.18
C ASP A 41 6.53 10.62 -14.81
N ARG A 42 6.59 11.88 -15.21
CA ARG A 42 5.53 12.87 -14.98
C ARG A 42 4.19 12.45 -15.59
N LYS A 43 4.20 11.64 -16.65
CA LYS A 43 3.02 11.08 -17.30
C LYS A 43 2.53 9.78 -16.65
N ALA A 44 3.28 9.22 -15.72
CA ALA A 44 2.91 8.01 -15.00
C ALA A 44 1.58 8.17 -14.25
N ARG A 45 0.84 7.09 -14.20
CA ARG A 45 -0.40 6.93 -13.44
C ARG A 45 -0.11 6.39 -12.05
N GLY A 46 -1.11 6.43 -11.17
CA GLY A 46 -1.01 5.80 -9.86
C GLY A 46 -0.71 4.31 -9.93
N SER A 47 -1.23 3.60 -10.95
CA SER A 47 -0.91 2.19 -11.21
C SER A 47 0.58 1.98 -11.44
N ASP A 48 1.20 2.81 -12.27
CA ASP A 48 2.60 2.64 -12.66
C ASP A 48 3.55 2.93 -11.46
N LEU A 49 3.13 3.78 -10.53
CA LEU A 49 3.83 3.99 -9.25
C LEU A 49 3.64 2.80 -8.31
N LEU A 50 2.42 2.28 -8.19
CA LEU A 50 2.13 1.10 -7.38
C LEU A 50 2.94 -0.10 -7.86
N ASP A 51 2.98 -0.35 -9.16
CA ASP A 51 3.76 -1.43 -9.77
C ASP A 51 5.24 -1.32 -9.39
N LYS A 52 5.84 -0.12 -9.50
CA LYS A 52 7.24 0.11 -9.11
C LYS A 52 7.50 -0.09 -7.63
N ILE A 53 6.55 0.28 -6.76
CA ILE A 53 6.66 0.04 -5.33
C ILE A 53 6.64 -1.46 -5.07
N CYS A 54 5.68 -2.18 -5.64
CA CYS A 54 5.58 -3.63 -5.53
C CYS A 54 6.84 -4.33 -6.05
N ASP A 55 7.38 -3.93 -7.20
CA ASP A 55 8.62 -4.46 -7.75
C ASP A 55 9.81 -4.20 -6.82
N SER A 56 9.89 -3.02 -6.19
CA SER A 56 10.96 -2.69 -5.24
C SER A 56 10.89 -3.46 -3.92
N LEU A 57 9.69 -3.92 -3.55
CA LEU A 57 9.41 -4.68 -2.33
C LEU A 57 9.31 -6.20 -2.60
N ASP A 58 9.54 -6.63 -3.85
CA ASP A 58 9.36 -8.01 -4.32
C ASP A 58 7.95 -8.59 -4.02
N LEU A 59 6.92 -7.75 -4.19
CA LEU A 59 5.52 -8.11 -3.95
C LEU A 59 4.83 -8.60 -5.23
N VAL A 60 4.36 -9.85 -5.19
CA VAL A 60 3.61 -10.48 -6.30
C VAL A 60 2.14 -10.04 -6.32
N GLU A 61 1.54 -9.84 -5.16
CA GLU A 61 0.09 -9.65 -5.03
C GLU A 61 -0.34 -8.18 -5.00
N ARG A 62 -0.14 -7.50 -6.13
CA ARG A 62 -0.32 -6.04 -6.26
C ARG A 62 -1.75 -5.56 -6.02
N ASP A 63 -2.75 -6.42 -6.25
CA ASP A 63 -4.18 -6.09 -6.17
C ASP A 63 -4.67 -5.81 -4.74
N TYR A 64 -3.95 -6.31 -3.73
CA TYR A 64 -4.29 -6.09 -2.32
C TYR A 64 -3.79 -4.75 -1.78
N PHE A 65 -2.96 -4.06 -2.54
CA PHE A 65 -2.33 -2.82 -2.12
C PHE A 65 -2.90 -1.62 -2.86
N GLY A 66 -2.76 -0.48 -2.24
CA GLY A 66 -3.06 0.80 -2.84
C GLY A 66 -2.20 1.90 -2.23
N LEU A 67 -2.47 3.12 -2.69
CA LEU A 67 -1.77 4.31 -2.25
C LEU A 67 -2.78 5.25 -1.61
N LEU A 68 -2.47 5.75 -0.41
CA LEU A 68 -3.23 6.78 0.28
C LEU A 68 -2.53 8.13 0.14
N TYR A 69 -3.29 9.21 0.14
CA TYR A 69 -2.73 10.56 0.25
C TYR A 69 -2.20 10.79 1.66
N THR A 70 -1.05 11.46 1.78
CA THR A 70 -0.47 11.89 3.06
C THR A 70 -0.75 13.37 3.38
N GLN A 71 -1.43 14.10 2.48
CA GLN A 71 -1.72 15.52 2.69
C GLN A 71 -2.62 15.74 3.91
N ARG A 72 -2.30 16.82 4.66
CA ARG A 72 -2.81 17.13 6.00
C ARG A 72 -4.35 17.11 6.07
N GLY A 73 -4.90 16.07 6.70
CA GLY A 73 -6.25 16.10 7.27
C GLY A 73 -7.07 14.81 7.18
N ASP A 74 -6.84 13.96 6.19
CA ASP A 74 -7.65 12.73 6.04
C ASP A 74 -6.82 11.51 5.62
N PRO A 75 -6.42 10.64 6.56
CA PRO A 75 -5.57 9.48 6.30
C PRO A 75 -6.27 8.33 5.55
N ARG A 76 -7.45 8.53 4.96
CA ARG A 76 -8.25 7.46 4.34
C ARG A 76 -8.63 7.68 2.88
N VAL A 77 -8.09 8.70 2.22
CA VAL A 77 -8.37 8.94 0.79
C VAL A 77 -7.39 8.13 -0.07
N TRP A 78 -7.92 7.24 -0.92
CA TRP A 78 -7.15 6.48 -1.90
C TRP A 78 -6.78 7.31 -3.13
N VAL A 79 -5.53 7.18 -3.57
CA VAL A 79 -5.08 7.68 -4.86
C VAL A 79 -5.75 6.87 -5.96
N ASP A 80 -6.35 7.58 -6.92
CA ASP A 80 -6.90 6.96 -8.13
C ASP A 80 -5.74 6.45 -9.01
N LEU A 81 -5.62 5.13 -9.11
CA LEU A 81 -4.57 4.46 -9.89
C LEU A 81 -4.68 4.72 -11.40
N ASN A 82 -5.87 5.07 -11.91
CA ASN A 82 -6.06 5.40 -13.32
C ASN A 82 -5.68 6.87 -13.63
N ARG A 83 -5.53 7.70 -12.61
CA ARG A 83 -5.21 9.11 -12.75
C ARG A 83 -3.70 9.34 -12.85
N ARG A 84 -3.31 10.27 -13.71
CA ARG A 84 -1.91 10.72 -13.81
C ARG A 84 -1.46 11.39 -12.52
N LEU A 85 -0.30 10.99 -12.01
CA LEU A 85 0.27 11.52 -10.77
C LEU A 85 0.50 13.04 -10.84
N SER A 86 0.90 13.56 -12.01
CA SER A 86 1.04 15.01 -12.22
C SER A 86 -0.26 15.81 -12.16
N LYS A 87 -1.43 15.17 -12.32
CA LYS A 87 -2.74 15.78 -12.09
C LYS A 87 -3.26 15.57 -10.68
N THR A 88 -2.64 14.65 -9.95
CA THR A 88 -2.99 14.25 -8.59
C THR A 88 -2.22 15.11 -7.58
N PHE A 89 -0.90 15.24 -7.77
CA PHE A 89 -0.02 16.02 -6.91
C PHE A 89 0.40 17.30 -7.63
N LYS A 90 -0.09 18.44 -7.14
CA LYS A 90 0.19 19.76 -7.75
C LYS A 90 1.57 20.31 -7.38
N ASN A 91 1.99 20.10 -6.13
CA ASN A 91 3.24 20.63 -5.57
C ASN A 91 4.12 19.49 -5.06
N GLU A 92 5.44 19.66 -5.12
CA GLU A 92 6.42 18.76 -4.50
C GLU A 92 6.60 19.12 -3.01
N PRO A 93 7.01 18.15 -2.16
CA PRO A 93 7.25 16.74 -2.47
C PRO A 93 5.94 15.95 -2.71
N TRP A 94 5.99 14.99 -3.64
CA TRP A 94 4.88 14.06 -3.83
C TRP A 94 4.99 12.96 -2.77
N ASP A 95 4.07 13.00 -1.82
CA ASP A 95 4.06 12.08 -0.69
C ASP A 95 2.81 11.19 -0.76
N VAL A 96 3.01 9.89 -0.59
CA VAL A 96 1.95 8.87 -0.53
C VAL A 96 2.25 7.86 0.56
N ARG A 97 1.22 7.17 1.04
CA ARG A 97 1.37 6.03 1.94
C ARG A 97 0.94 4.76 1.23
N PHE A 98 1.80 3.75 1.26
CA PHE A 98 1.49 2.41 0.81
C PHE A 98 0.65 1.70 1.87
N ALA A 99 -0.52 1.20 1.48
CA ALA A 99 -1.48 0.61 2.41
C ALA A 99 -2.23 -0.56 1.77
N VAL A 100 -2.66 -1.51 2.61
CA VAL A 100 -3.53 -2.61 2.20
C VAL A 100 -4.94 -2.09 1.97
N LYS A 101 -5.51 -2.38 0.80
CA LYS A 101 -6.84 -1.93 0.38
C LYS A 101 -7.95 -2.82 0.93
N PHE A 102 -7.76 -4.14 0.89
CA PHE A 102 -8.64 -5.16 1.48
C PHE A 102 -7.95 -6.52 1.39
N TYR A 103 -8.14 -7.40 2.39
CA TYR A 103 -7.84 -8.82 2.25
C TYR A 103 -8.94 -9.49 1.43
N PRO A 104 -8.62 -10.46 0.55
CA PRO A 104 -9.64 -11.26 -0.09
C PRO A 104 -10.40 -12.02 1.01
N PRO A 105 -11.74 -12.03 1.00
CA PRO A 105 -12.52 -12.82 1.95
C PRO A 105 -12.30 -14.32 1.77
N GLU A 106 -11.63 -14.74 0.69
CA GLU A 106 -11.21 -16.13 0.47
C GLU A 106 -9.68 -16.26 0.30
N PRO A 107 -9.02 -17.11 1.11
CA PRO A 107 -7.60 -17.44 0.92
C PRO A 107 -7.33 -18.22 -0.38
N SER A 108 -8.38 -18.72 -1.04
CA SER A 108 -8.35 -19.43 -2.32
C SER A 108 -7.78 -18.60 -3.48
N GLU A 109 -7.83 -17.27 -3.38
CA GLU A 109 -7.37 -16.35 -4.44
C GLU A 109 -5.91 -15.89 -4.25
N LEU A 110 -5.29 -16.22 -3.11
CA LEU A 110 -3.88 -15.95 -2.85
C LEU A 110 -3.03 -16.90 -3.69
N LYS A 111 -2.10 -16.34 -4.46
CA LYS A 111 -1.26 -17.13 -5.39
C LYS A 111 0.00 -17.68 -4.72
N ASP A 112 0.18 -17.45 -3.43
CA ASP A 112 1.34 -17.90 -2.66
C ASP A 112 1.13 -19.31 -2.08
N ASP A 113 2.12 -20.18 -2.34
CA ASP A 113 2.15 -21.57 -1.91
C ASP A 113 2.32 -21.74 -0.39
N ALA A 114 2.83 -20.72 0.33
CA ALA A 114 2.99 -20.75 1.79
C ALA A 114 1.66 -20.60 2.55
N THR A 115 0.67 -19.93 1.95
CA THR A 115 -0.62 -19.63 2.57
C THR A 115 -1.72 -20.61 2.15
N ARG A 116 -1.52 -21.33 1.04
CA ARG A 116 -2.46 -22.28 0.44
C ARG A 116 -2.78 -23.52 1.29
N GLY A 117 -1.95 -23.84 2.29
CA GLY A 117 -2.11 -25.03 3.14
C GLY A 117 -3.10 -24.88 4.31
N GLN A 118 -3.56 -23.66 4.60
CA GLN A 118 -4.51 -23.40 5.67
C GLN A 118 -5.92 -23.33 5.08
N SER A 119 -6.86 -24.06 5.67
CA SER A 119 -8.27 -23.90 5.34
C SER A 119 -8.72 -22.46 5.62
N PRO A 120 -9.79 -21.97 4.96
CA PRO A 120 -10.32 -20.63 5.24
C PRO A 120 -10.58 -20.35 6.71
N ALA A 121 -11.07 -21.35 7.44
CA ALA A 121 -11.29 -21.26 8.89
C ALA A 121 -9.97 -21.18 9.68
N GLU A 122 -8.92 -21.91 9.29
CA GLU A 122 -7.61 -21.84 9.94
C GLU A 122 -6.92 -20.51 9.65
N ALA A 123 -6.99 -20.01 8.42
CA ALA A 123 -6.46 -18.70 8.06
C ALA A 123 -7.18 -17.57 8.81
N GLU A 124 -8.51 -17.66 8.92
CA GLU A 124 -9.33 -16.74 9.71
C GLU A 124 -8.96 -16.80 11.20
N LEU A 125 -8.81 -18.00 11.76
CA LEU A 125 -8.37 -18.17 13.15
C LEU A 125 -6.97 -17.61 13.39
N ASN A 126 -6.02 -17.86 12.50
CA ASN A 126 -4.64 -17.41 12.63
C ASN A 126 -4.53 -15.88 12.48
N TYR A 127 -5.34 -15.30 11.57
CA TYR A 127 -5.49 -13.85 11.46
C TYR A 127 -6.11 -13.25 12.71
N LEU A 128 -7.22 -13.80 13.22
CA LEU A 128 -7.87 -13.32 14.43
C LEU A 128 -6.97 -13.48 15.67
N GLU A 129 -6.19 -14.56 15.75
CA GLU A 129 -5.23 -14.80 16.83
C GLU A 129 -4.08 -13.79 16.79
N THR A 130 -3.56 -13.49 15.60
CA THR A 130 -2.52 -12.48 15.40
C THR A 130 -3.06 -11.07 15.66
N ALA A 131 -4.24 -10.76 15.13
CA ALA A 131 -4.89 -9.48 15.29
C ALA A 131 -5.23 -9.22 16.76
N LYS A 132 -5.73 -10.23 17.50
CA LYS A 132 -5.97 -10.14 18.96
C LYS A 132 -4.72 -9.77 19.77
N ARG A 133 -3.52 -10.10 19.28
CA ARG A 133 -2.26 -9.73 19.94
C ARG A 133 -1.87 -8.27 19.71
N LEU A 134 -2.49 -7.59 18.74
CA LEU A 134 -2.34 -6.15 18.59
C LEU A 134 -3.05 -5.45 19.75
N ALA A 135 -2.34 -4.58 20.45
CA ALA A 135 -2.83 -3.89 21.64
C ALA A 135 -4.13 -3.07 21.41
N GLN A 136 -4.48 -2.84 20.14
CA GLN A 136 -5.59 -2.00 19.70
C GLN A 136 -6.68 -2.79 18.95
N TYR A 137 -6.58 -4.11 18.86
CA TYR A 137 -7.61 -4.87 18.16
C TYR A 137 -8.93 -4.84 18.92
N GLY A 138 -9.96 -4.32 18.26
CA GLY A 138 -11.26 -4.03 18.88
C GLY A 138 -11.25 -2.81 19.80
N ALA A 139 -10.23 -1.94 19.73
CA ALA A 139 -10.18 -0.74 20.54
C ALA A 139 -11.05 0.38 19.95
N GLU A 140 -12.03 0.87 20.71
CA GLU A 140 -12.80 2.06 20.36
C GLU A 140 -12.08 3.31 20.90
N LEU A 141 -11.85 4.30 20.04
CA LEU A 141 -11.15 5.54 20.39
C LEU A 141 -12.14 6.67 20.69
N HIS A 142 -12.02 7.26 21.87
CA HIS A 142 -12.80 8.42 22.30
C HIS A 142 -11.88 9.61 22.55
N ALA A 143 -12.16 10.74 21.89
CA ALA A 143 -11.45 11.98 22.15
C ALA A 143 -11.84 12.53 23.53
N ALA A 144 -10.84 12.96 24.30
CA ALA A 144 -11.00 13.58 25.61
C ALA A 144 -9.94 14.65 25.86
N LEU A 145 -10.07 15.36 26.97
CA LEU A 145 -9.07 16.29 27.47
C LEU A 145 -8.54 15.76 28.80
N ASP A 146 -7.23 15.89 29.03
CA ASP A 146 -6.65 15.64 30.34
C ASP A 146 -6.90 16.81 31.31
N CYS A 147 -6.40 16.71 32.55
CA CYS A 147 -6.55 17.76 33.56
C CYS A 147 -5.86 19.08 33.22
N ASN A 148 -4.99 19.09 32.20
CA ASN A 148 -4.29 20.28 31.70
C ASN A 148 -4.90 20.79 30.39
N ALA A 149 -6.10 20.30 30.01
CA ALA A 149 -6.77 20.60 28.75
C ALA A 149 -5.98 20.17 27.50
N VAL A 150 -5.12 19.15 27.63
CA VAL A 150 -4.41 18.56 26.49
C VAL A 150 -5.30 17.51 25.82
N PRO A 151 -5.49 17.56 24.48
CA PRO A 151 -6.18 16.52 23.73
C PRO A 151 -5.53 15.15 23.93
N ILE A 152 -6.35 14.17 24.31
CA ILE A 152 -5.96 12.78 24.44
C ILE A 152 -7.00 11.89 23.73
N ALA A 153 -6.60 10.68 23.36
CA ALA A 153 -7.52 9.64 22.92
C ALA A 153 -7.53 8.51 23.94
N LEU A 154 -8.72 8.18 24.43
CA LEU A 154 -8.95 7.02 25.29
C LEU A 154 -9.32 5.84 24.40
N ALA A 155 -8.55 4.76 24.47
CA ALA A 155 -8.86 3.52 23.80
C ALA A 155 -9.46 2.52 24.79
N VAL A 156 -10.68 2.05 24.52
CA VAL A 156 -11.30 0.98 25.30
C VAL A 156 -11.10 -0.32 24.54
N CYS A 157 -10.36 -1.26 25.12
CA CYS A 157 -10.13 -2.58 24.53
C CYS A 157 -10.42 -3.70 25.54
N HIS A 158 -10.43 -4.94 25.07
CA HIS A 158 -10.68 -6.12 25.92
C HIS A 158 -9.68 -6.29 27.08
N ALA A 159 -8.52 -5.64 27.01
CA ALA A 159 -7.47 -5.69 28.00
C ALA A 159 -7.55 -4.54 29.02
N GLY A 160 -8.44 -3.56 28.79
CA GLY A 160 -8.63 -2.40 29.67
C GLY A 160 -8.73 -1.09 28.92
N VAL A 161 -8.39 0.00 29.61
CA VAL A 161 -8.39 1.36 29.06
C VAL A 161 -6.96 1.83 28.85
N ALA A 162 -6.62 2.27 27.65
CA ALA A 162 -5.33 2.87 27.32
C ALA A 162 -5.50 4.36 26.97
N VAL A 163 -4.50 5.17 27.35
CA VAL A 163 -4.49 6.61 27.08
C VAL A 163 -3.42 6.91 26.03
N TYR A 164 -3.81 7.58 24.95
CA TYR A 164 -2.93 8.02 23.89
C TYR A 164 -2.85 9.54 23.89
N ARG A 165 -1.64 10.05 23.66
CA ARG A 165 -1.34 11.47 23.47
C ARG A 165 -0.77 11.60 22.06
N ASP A 166 -1.27 12.58 21.29
CA ASP A 166 -0.71 12.94 19.98
C ASP A 166 0.66 13.63 20.17
#